data_AF-A0A2X0MK13-F1
#
_entry.id   AF-A0A2X0MK13-F1
#
_cell.length_a   1.000
_cell.length_b   1.000
_cell.length_c   1.000
_cell.angle_alpha   90.00
_cell.angle_beta   90.00
_cell.angle_gamma   90.00
#
_symmetry.space_group_name_H-M   'P 1'
#
loop_
_entity.id
_entity.type
_entity.pdbx_description
1 polymer ?
#
loop_
_entity_poly.entity_id
_entity_poly.type
_entity_poly.pdbx_seq_one_letter_code
_entity_poly.pdbx_strand_id
1 'polypeptide(L)'
;MSVPPNVLRDDRHPFLPPTLALFTRLAFFQPLARFYWEFEVIWQAVSLQSWIEVQNYLWTMAWDVKEREASLSQQRTSYNFLSAELIEYEPYSCGTGLFIHMLRRKFIIDFNSKHPNLDPPLQWGDDLRARLAPFGGLATLAEDRLQSQETTVADPSQRVGALTNEEKRHLRGGSKEHLCLIVPGTRLVR
;
A
#
# COMPACT_ATOMS: atom_id res chain seq x y z
N MET A 1 19.96 -2.00 -6.28
CA MET A 1 19.66 -1.33 -5.00
C MET A 1 18.15 -1.34 -4.83
N SER A 2 17.66 -1.91 -3.73
CA SER A 2 16.24 -2.07 -3.41
C SER A 2 15.76 -0.94 -2.50
N VAL A 3 14.48 -0.55 -2.59
CA VAL A 3 13.88 0.39 -1.64
C VAL A 3 13.98 -0.18 -0.22
N PRO A 4 14.49 0.57 0.76
CA PRO A 4 14.59 0.07 2.14
C PRO A 4 13.20 -0.03 2.79
N PRO A 5 12.97 -1.03 3.67
CA PRO A 5 11.69 -1.24 4.36
C PRO A 5 11.20 0.00 5.11
N ASN A 6 12.12 0.80 5.66
CA ASN A 6 11.85 2.01 6.43
C ASN A 6 11.04 3.02 5.61
N VAL A 7 11.38 3.17 4.33
CA VAL A 7 10.71 4.08 3.39
C VAL A 7 9.30 3.59 3.05
N LEU A 8 9.09 2.27 3.04
CA LEU A 8 7.75 1.68 2.82
C LEU A 8 6.82 1.89 4.01
N ARG A 9 7.40 2.08 5.21
CA ARG A 9 6.68 2.26 6.48
C ARG A 9 6.50 3.72 6.87
N ASP A 10 7.31 4.63 6.34
CA ASP A 10 7.28 6.05 6.70
C ASP A 10 5.98 6.71 6.20
N ASP A 11 5.22 7.26 7.14
CA ASP A 11 4.02 8.05 6.89
C ASP A 11 4.30 9.56 6.82
N ARG A 12 5.38 10.02 7.45
CA ARG A 12 5.77 11.44 7.48
C ARG A 12 6.38 11.88 6.15
N HIS A 13 7.08 10.96 5.49
CA HIS A 13 7.62 11.14 4.15
C HIS A 13 7.15 9.99 3.27
N PRO A 14 5.89 10.03 2.79
CA PRO A 14 5.33 8.93 2.04
C PRO A 14 6.15 8.66 0.78
N PHE A 15 6.43 7.38 0.55
CA PHE A 15 7.13 6.89 -0.64
C PHE A 15 6.45 7.35 -1.93
N LEU A 16 5.12 7.45 -1.92
CA LEU A 16 4.33 7.93 -3.06
C LEU A 16 3.98 9.42 -2.91
N PRO A 17 3.79 10.13 -4.04
CA PRO A 17 3.20 11.46 -4.03
C PRO A 17 1.88 11.49 -3.23
N PRO A 18 1.56 12.58 -2.50
CA PRO A 18 0.45 12.61 -1.55
C PRO A 18 -0.91 12.18 -2.11
N THR A 19 -1.21 12.56 -3.35
CA THR A 19 -2.46 12.20 -4.02
C THR A 19 -2.55 10.71 -4.33
N LEU A 20 -1.44 10.09 -4.68
CA LEU A 20 -1.37 8.65 -4.92
C LEU A 20 -1.35 7.89 -3.59
N ALA A 21 -0.69 8.43 -2.57
CA ALA A 21 -0.71 7.90 -1.21
C ALA A 21 -2.13 7.79 -0.66
N LEU A 22 -2.92 8.86 -0.78
CA LEU A 22 -4.33 8.89 -0.40
C LEU A 22 -5.15 7.86 -1.17
N PHE A 23 -4.99 7.79 -2.49
CA PHE A 23 -5.70 6.80 -3.30
C PHE A 23 -5.38 5.36 -2.87
N THR A 24 -4.11 5.03 -2.61
CA THR A 24 -3.72 3.68 -2.16
C THR A 24 -4.45 3.29 -0.87
N ARG A 25 -4.64 4.23 0.06
CA ARG A 25 -5.43 3.99 1.27
C ARG A 25 -6.90 3.74 0.96
N LEU A 26 -7.51 4.61 0.17
CA LEU A 26 -8.93 4.51 -0.20
C LEU A 26 -9.22 3.21 -0.96
N ALA A 27 -8.33 2.79 -1.85
CA ALA A 27 -8.44 1.56 -2.62
C ALA A 27 -8.52 0.31 -1.73
N PHE A 28 -7.81 0.30 -0.59
CA PHE A 28 -7.84 -0.83 0.34
C PHE A 28 -9.22 -1.04 0.98
N PHE A 29 -9.91 0.05 1.29
CA PHE A 29 -11.23 0.02 1.91
C PHE A 29 -12.37 -0.23 0.92
N GLN A 30 -12.08 -0.30 -0.38
CA GLN A 30 -13.09 -0.67 -1.36
C GLN A 30 -13.58 -2.12 -1.16
N PRO A 31 -14.86 -2.39 -1.44
CA PRO A 31 -15.44 -3.72 -1.25
C PRO A 31 -14.82 -4.75 -2.19
N LEU A 32 -14.45 -4.35 -3.40
CA LEU A 32 -13.79 -5.21 -4.38
C LEU A 32 -12.28 -5.25 -4.12
N ALA A 33 -11.73 -6.45 -4.00
CA ALA A 33 -10.29 -6.65 -3.97
C ALA A 33 -9.70 -6.35 -5.36
N ARG A 34 -9.06 -5.20 -5.52
CA ARG A 34 -8.37 -4.80 -6.75
C ARG A 34 -6.90 -4.58 -6.48
N PHE A 35 -6.06 -5.00 -7.42
CA PHE A 35 -4.65 -4.67 -7.45
C PHE A 35 -4.28 -4.13 -8.83
N TYR A 36 -3.43 -3.12 -8.85
CA TYR A 36 -3.19 -2.31 -10.04
C TYR A 36 -1.80 -2.55 -10.61
N TRP A 37 -1.69 -2.40 -11.92
CA TRP A 37 -0.43 -2.53 -12.65
C TRP A 37 0.67 -1.63 -12.06
N GLU A 38 0.34 -0.39 -11.72
CA GLU A 38 1.29 0.59 -11.18
C GLU A 38 1.84 0.17 -9.81
N PHE A 39 1.00 -0.46 -8.99
CA PHE A 39 1.43 -1.00 -7.70
C PHE A 39 2.26 -2.26 -7.86
N GLU A 40 2.00 -3.08 -8.88
CA GLU A 40 2.85 -4.23 -9.19
C GLU A 40 4.24 -3.79 -9.70
N VAL A 41 4.35 -2.68 -10.41
CA VAL A 41 5.67 -2.11 -10.75
C VAL A 41 6.47 -1.74 -9.50
N ILE A 42 5.82 -1.10 -8.53
CA ILE A 42 6.45 -0.79 -7.23
C ILE A 42 6.81 -2.09 -6.51
N TRP A 43 5.89 -3.05 -6.46
CA TRP A 43 6.12 -4.35 -5.83
C TRP A 43 7.39 -5.03 -6.36
N GLN A 44 7.55 -5.10 -7.68
CA GLN A 44 8.69 -5.71 -8.34
C GLN A 44 10.00 -4.89 -8.21
N ALA A 45 9.92 -3.59 -7.95
CA ALA A 45 11.09 -2.74 -7.71
C ALA A 45 11.65 -2.89 -6.28
N VAL A 46 10.83 -3.38 -5.35
CA VAL A 46 11.20 -3.65 -3.95
C VAL A 46 11.64 -5.11 -3.81
N SER A 47 12.64 -5.38 -2.98
CA SER A 47 13.08 -6.76 -2.76
C SER A 47 12.02 -7.57 -2.01
N LEU A 48 11.91 -8.86 -2.32
CA LEU A 48 11.03 -9.78 -1.57
C LEU A 48 11.34 -9.77 -0.06
N GLN A 49 12.63 -9.67 0.30
CA GLN A 49 13.05 -9.57 1.69
C GLN A 49 12.46 -8.33 2.39
N SER A 50 12.46 -7.17 1.74
CA SER A 50 11.85 -5.96 2.30
C SER A 50 10.34 -6.11 2.48
N TRP A 51 9.65 -6.81 1.59
CA TRP A 51 8.23 -7.12 1.76
C TRP A 51 7.96 -8.08 2.92
N ILE A 52 8.80 -9.09 3.10
CA ILE A 52 8.75 -9.99 4.27
C ILE A 52 8.89 -9.19 5.56
N GLU A 53 9.81 -8.22 5.60
CA GLU A 53 9.97 -7.36 6.77
C GLU A 53 8.74 -6.45 6.99
N VAL A 54 8.11 -5.92 5.94
CA VAL A 54 6.85 -5.16 6.06
C VAL A 54 5.75 -6.04 6.64
N GLN A 55 5.64 -7.30 6.21
CA GLN A 55 4.68 -8.25 6.76
C GLN A 55 4.92 -8.59 8.23
N ASN A 56 6.17 -8.80 8.62
CA ASN A 56 6.51 -9.05 10.02
C ASN A 56 6.09 -7.86 10.89
N TYR A 57 6.34 -6.64 10.41
CA TYR A 57 5.90 -5.42 11.09
C TYR A 57 4.36 -5.32 11.19
N LEU A 58 3.61 -5.64 10.13
CA LEU A 58 2.14 -5.74 10.19
C LEU A 58 1.68 -6.73 11.24
N TRP A 59 2.35 -7.87 11.35
CA TRP A 59 2.02 -8.91 12.32
C TRP A 59 2.27 -8.44 13.75
N THR A 60 3.40 -7.79 14.01
CA THR A 60 3.72 -7.19 15.31
C THR A 60 2.67 -6.16 15.71
N MET A 61 2.35 -5.21 14.83
CA MET A 61 1.31 -4.20 15.11
C MET A 61 -0.05 -4.84 15.43
N ALA A 62 -0.46 -5.86 14.67
CA ALA A 62 -1.73 -6.54 14.91
C ALA A 62 -1.75 -7.27 16.27
N TRP A 63 -0.62 -7.80 16.72
CA TRP A 63 -0.50 -8.39 18.05
C TRP A 63 -0.54 -7.34 19.15
N ASP A 64 0.19 -6.24 19.00
CA ASP A 64 0.21 -5.14 19.97
C ASP A 64 -1.21 -4.58 20.19
N VAL A 65 -1.98 -4.41 19.11
CA VAL A 65 -3.38 -3.96 19.17
C VAL A 65 -4.24 -4.97 19.94
N LYS A 66 -4.12 -6.27 19.65
CA LYS A 66 -4.89 -7.31 20.34
C LYS A 66 -4.55 -7.39 21.83
N GLU A 67 -3.28 -7.32 22.18
CA GLU A 67 -2.83 -7.35 23.58
C GLU A 67 -3.35 -6.13 24.34
N ARG A 68 -3.31 -4.95 23.70
CA ARG A 68 -3.84 -3.72 24.28
C ARG A 68 -5.36 -3.76 24.44
N GLU A 69 -6.09 -4.28 23.46
CA GLU A 69 -7.54 -4.54 23.56
C GLU A 69 -7.86 -5.50 24.72
N ALA A 70 -7.10 -6.59 24.85
CA ALA A 70 -7.27 -7.54 25.96
C ALA A 70 -6.98 -6.88 27.32
N SER A 71 -5.94 -6.05 27.43
CA SER A 71 -5.61 -5.32 28.65
C SER A 71 -6.72 -4.32 29.03
N LEU A 72 -7.20 -3.53 28.07
CA LEU A 72 -8.22 -2.51 28.30
C LEU A 72 -9.59 -3.11 28.65
N SER A 73 -9.96 -4.22 28.00
CA SER A 73 -11.21 -4.95 28.30
C SER A 73 -11.21 -5.59 29.70
N GLN A 74 -10.04 -5.95 30.23
CA GLN A 74 -9.91 -6.43 31.61
C GLN A 74 -9.96 -5.30 32.66
N GLN A 75 -9.50 -4.10 32.31
CA GLN A 75 -9.39 -2.97 33.24
C GLN A 75 -10.67 -2.11 33.32
N ARG A 76 -11.59 -2.18 32.35
CA ARG A 76 -12.76 -1.28 32.29
C ARG A 76 -14.08 -2.02 32.08
N THR A 77 -15.06 -1.72 32.92
CA THR A 77 -16.44 -2.25 32.86
C THR A 77 -17.26 -1.71 31.68
N SER A 78 -16.80 -0.69 30.95
CA SER A 78 -17.48 -0.09 29.79
C SER A 78 -16.57 0.06 28.57
N TYR A 79 -15.69 -0.91 28.33
CA TYR A 79 -14.81 -0.94 27.17
C TYR A 79 -15.61 -1.06 25.85
N ASN A 80 -15.30 -0.23 24.86
CA ASN A 80 -15.72 -0.44 23.47
C ASN A 80 -14.54 -0.25 22.50
N PHE A 81 -14.60 -0.85 21.32
CA PHE A 81 -13.56 -0.73 20.28
C PHE A 81 -13.39 0.70 19.72
N LEU A 82 -14.28 1.63 20.08
CA LEU A 82 -14.24 3.06 19.73
C LEU A 82 -13.57 3.93 20.82
N SER A 83 -12.95 3.30 21.82
CA SER A 83 -12.25 4.02 22.88
C SER A 83 -11.11 4.83 22.28
N ALA A 84 -10.97 6.11 22.66
CA ALA A 84 -9.96 7.02 22.13
C ALA A 84 -8.52 6.45 22.19
N GLU A 85 -8.22 5.58 23.16
CA GLU A 85 -6.92 4.92 23.33
C GLU A 85 -6.59 3.88 22.24
N LEU A 86 -7.59 3.38 21.50
CA LEU A 86 -7.40 2.55 20.31
C LEU A 86 -7.41 3.35 19.02
N ILE A 87 -8.11 4.49 18.99
CA ILE A 87 -8.11 5.43 17.85
C ILE A 87 -6.71 6.03 17.65
N GLU A 88 -5.95 6.23 18.72
CA GLU A 88 -4.54 6.68 18.63
C GLU A 88 -3.61 5.62 17.98
N TYR A 89 -4.01 4.34 18.01
CA TYR A 89 -3.31 3.21 17.37
C TYR A 89 -3.95 2.81 16.04
N GLU A 90 -4.50 3.81 15.34
CA GLU A 90 -5.19 3.61 14.09
C GLU A 90 -4.24 3.03 13.01
N PRO A 91 -4.60 1.91 12.36
CA PRO A 91 -3.89 1.38 11.19
C PRO A 91 -3.80 2.38 10.02
N TYR A 92 -4.46 3.52 10.14
CA TYR A 92 -4.50 4.61 9.17
C TYR A 92 -3.22 5.47 9.17
N SER A 93 -2.38 5.38 10.23
CA SER A 93 -1.04 6.00 10.32
C SER A 93 0.06 5.13 9.68
N CYS A 94 -0.33 4.23 8.78
CA CYS A 94 0.60 3.33 8.09
C CYS A 94 1.11 3.97 6.79
N GLY A 95 2.43 3.88 6.55
CA GLY A 95 3.04 4.28 5.28
C GLY A 95 2.43 3.58 4.07
N THR A 96 2.52 4.21 2.90
CA THR A 96 1.86 3.73 1.67
C THR A 96 2.29 2.33 1.21
N GLY A 97 3.52 1.92 1.54
CA GLY A 97 4.02 0.58 1.21
C GLY A 97 3.23 -0.52 1.93
N LEU A 98 2.76 -0.26 3.15
CA LEU A 98 1.91 -1.19 3.90
C LEU A 98 0.57 -1.43 3.18
N PHE A 99 -0.05 -0.37 2.67
CA PHE A 99 -1.32 -0.48 1.94
C PHE A 99 -1.15 -1.21 0.61
N ILE A 100 -0.09 -0.95 -0.16
CA ILE A 100 0.24 -1.72 -1.37
C ILE A 100 0.34 -3.22 -1.02
N HIS A 101 1.06 -3.52 0.06
CA HIS A 101 1.28 -4.88 0.50
C HIS A 101 -0.03 -5.58 0.91
N MET A 102 -0.87 -4.93 1.71
CA MET A 102 -2.17 -5.47 2.12
C MET A 102 -3.14 -5.63 0.94
N LEU A 103 -3.17 -4.67 0.02
CA LEU A 103 -3.96 -4.73 -1.22
C LEU A 103 -3.58 -5.95 -2.05
N ARG A 104 -2.27 -6.16 -2.28
CA ARG A 104 -1.78 -7.29 -3.08
C ARG A 104 -2.16 -8.63 -2.44
N ARG A 105 -2.02 -8.73 -1.11
CA ARG A 105 -2.44 -9.93 -0.36
C ARG A 105 -3.95 -10.17 -0.49
N LYS A 106 -4.77 -9.15 -0.28
CA LYS A 106 -6.24 -9.24 -0.41
C LYS A 106 -6.64 -9.69 -1.81
N PHE A 107 -6.02 -9.13 -2.84
CA PHE A 107 -6.25 -9.49 -4.23
C PHE A 107 -5.87 -10.95 -4.53
N ILE A 108 -4.69 -11.41 -4.13
CA ILE A 108 -4.26 -12.81 -4.37
C ILE A 108 -5.23 -13.80 -3.71
N ILE A 109 -5.67 -13.53 -2.47
CA ILE A 109 -6.63 -14.39 -1.76
C ILE A 109 -7.96 -14.46 -2.53
N ASP A 110 -8.52 -13.29 -2.88
CA ASP A 110 -9.78 -13.22 -3.61
C ASP A 110 -9.67 -13.88 -5.00
N PHE A 111 -8.60 -13.63 -5.74
CA PHE A 111 -8.36 -14.21 -7.06
C PHE A 111 -8.25 -15.74 -6.99
N ASN A 112 -7.41 -16.27 -6.11
CA ASN A 112 -7.26 -17.72 -5.96
C ASN A 112 -8.59 -18.38 -5.53
N SER A 113 -9.40 -17.70 -4.71
CA SER A 113 -10.73 -18.23 -4.34
C SER A 113 -11.70 -18.32 -5.52
N LYS A 114 -11.63 -17.38 -6.47
CA LYS A 114 -12.45 -17.34 -7.68
C LYS A 114 -11.90 -18.24 -8.80
N HIS A 115 -10.63 -18.60 -8.73
CA HIS A 115 -9.93 -19.41 -9.72
C HIS A 115 -9.27 -20.64 -9.06
N PRO A 116 -10.06 -21.56 -8.46
CA PRO A 116 -9.53 -22.70 -7.71
C PRO A 116 -8.73 -23.70 -8.56
N ASN A 117 -8.90 -23.66 -9.89
CA ASN A 117 -8.22 -24.54 -10.84
C ASN A 117 -6.93 -23.93 -11.41
N LEU A 118 -6.52 -22.73 -10.97
CA LEU A 118 -5.26 -22.14 -11.38
C LEU A 118 -4.10 -22.93 -10.75
N ASP A 119 -3.21 -23.49 -11.58
CA ASP A 119 -2.07 -24.30 -11.14
C ASP A 119 -0.73 -23.73 -11.65
N PRO A 120 0.23 -23.40 -10.76
CA PRO A 120 0.04 -23.28 -9.30
C PRO A 120 -0.91 -22.11 -9.00
N PRO A 121 -1.53 -22.02 -7.80
CA PRO A 121 -2.23 -20.81 -7.35
C PRO A 121 -1.29 -19.62 -7.33
N LEU A 122 -1.80 -18.39 -7.45
CA LEU A 122 -0.97 -17.18 -7.34
C LEU A 122 -0.24 -17.16 -6.00
N GLN A 123 1.08 -17.00 -6.08
CA GLN A 123 1.96 -16.90 -4.93
C GLN A 123 2.41 -15.47 -4.71
N TRP A 124 2.96 -15.25 -3.52
CA TRP A 124 3.33 -13.91 -3.10
C TRP A 124 4.56 -13.36 -3.82
N GLY A 125 5.51 -14.22 -4.20
CA GLY A 125 6.69 -13.83 -4.96
C GLY A 125 6.45 -13.66 -6.46
N ASP A 126 5.25 -13.97 -6.96
CA ASP A 126 4.95 -13.97 -8.38
C ASP A 126 5.08 -12.57 -9.01
N ASP A 127 5.52 -12.50 -10.28
CA ASP A 127 5.22 -11.34 -11.13
C ASP A 127 3.77 -11.47 -11.61
N LEU A 128 2.87 -10.71 -10.98
CA LEU A 128 1.44 -10.78 -11.28
C LEU A 128 1.13 -10.30 -12.70
N ARG A 129 1.97 -9.45 -13.30
CA ARG A 129 1.77 -9.00 -14.69
C ARG A 129 1.90 -10.18 -15.64
N ALA A 130 2.92 -11.01 -15.43
CA ALA A 130 3.15 -12.20 -16.25
C ALA A 130 2.09 -13.27 -15.99
N ARG A 131 1.78 -13.53 -14.71
CA ARG A 131 0.83 -14.58 -14.31
C ARG A 131 -0.61 -14.28 -14.73
N LEU A 132 -1.00 -13.01 -14.76
CA LEU A 132 -2.35 -12.57 -15.11
C LEU A 132 -2.51 -12.16 -16.58
N ALA A 133 -1.44 -12.11 -17.37
CA ALA A 133 -1.55 -11.78 -18.80
C ALA A 133 -2.59 -12.65 -19.56
N PRO A 134 -2.71 -13.97 -19.31
CA PRO A 134 -3.74 -14.80 -19.93
C PRO A 134 -5.18 -14.45 -19.51
N PHE A 135 -5.35 -13.70 -18.41
CA PHE A 135 -6.64 -13.32 -17.81
C PHE A 135 -7.00 -11.86 -18.08
N GLY A 136 -6.35 -11.21 -19.06
CA GLY A 136 -6.55 -9.78 -19.37
C GLY A 136 -5.62 -8.84 -18.63
N GLY A 137 -4.73 -9.36 -17.78
CA GLY A 137 -3.72 -8.59 -17.06
C GLY A 137 -4.25 -7.80 -15.86
N LEU A 138 -3.37 -7.01 -15.26
CA LEU A 138 -3.74 -6.09 -14.18
C LEU A 138 -4.35 -4.81 -14.76
N ALA A 139 -5.42 -4.32 -14.14
CA ALA A 139 -6.01 -3.02 -14.46
C ALA A 139 -5.05 -1.88 -14.10
N THR A 140 -5.17 -0.76 -14.80
CA THR A 140 -4.49 0.49 -14.43
C THR A 140 -5.30 1.26 -13.41
N LEU A 141 -4.65 1.93 -12.47
CA LEU A 141 -5.37 2.70 -11.44
C LEU A 141 -6.03 3.99 -11.96
N ALA A 142 -5.78 4.40 -13.21
CA ALA A 142 -6.21 5.69 -13.74
C ALA A 142 -7.73 5.94 -13.65
N GLU A 143 -8.54 4.96 -14.04
CA GLU A 143 -10.01 5.07 -14.05
C GLU A 143 -10.58 5.08 -12.63
N ASP A 144 -10.20 4.11 -11.81
CA ASP A 144 -10.66 4.01 -10.43
C ASP A 144 -10.21 5.20 -9.58
N ARG A 145 -9.05 5.77 -9.88
CA ARG A 145 -8.57 6.99 -9.24
C ARG A 145 -9.39 8.20 -9.64
N LEU A 146 -9.73 8.36 -10.91
CA LEU A 146 -10.60 9.45 -11.36
C LEU A 146 -11.95 9.38 -10.62
N GLN A 147 -12.58 8.21 -10.60
CA GLN A 147 -13.85 7.99 -9.90
C GLN A 147 -13.74 8.24 -8.39
N SER A 148 -12.66 7.79 -7.76
CA SER A 148 -12.40 8.05 -6.34
C SER A 148 -12.26 9.55 -6.07
N GLN A 149 -11.63 10.31 -6.97
CA GLN A 149 -11.47 11.75 -6.80
C GLN A 149 -12.75 12.54 -7.05
N GLU A 150 -13.59 12.11 -7.98
CA GLU A 150 -14.91 12.69 -8.19
C GLU A 150 -15.81 12.56 -6.96
N THR A 151 -15.65 11.47 -6.20
CA THR A 151 -16.46 11.17 -5.01
C THR A 151 -15.89 11.76 -3.72
N THR A 152 -14.58 11.92 -3.60
CA THR A 152 -13.91 12.32 -2.33
C THR A 152 -13.33 13.73 -2.33
N VAL A 153 -13.02 14.31 -3.50
CA VAL A 153 -12.43 15.65 -3.60
C VAL A 153 -13.50 16.68 -3.94
N ALA A 154 -13.79 17.54 -2.96
CA ALA A 154 -14.80 18.59 -3.07
C ALA A 154 -14.44 19.67 -4.10
N ASP A 155 -13.17 20.07 -4.18
CA ASP A 155 -12.69 21.05 -5.16
C ASP A 155 -12.19 20.34 -6.44
N PRO A 156 -12.88 20.50 -7.59
CA PRO A 156 -12.46 19.88 -8.85
C PRO A 156 -11.05 20.28 -9.31
N SER A 157 -10.55 21.45 -8.90
CA SER A 157 -9.21 21.92 -9.28
C SER A 157 -8.07 21.15 -8.59
N GLN A 158 -8.39 20.44 -7.51
CA GLN A 158 -7.46 19.57 -6.77
C GLN A 158 -7.47 18.12 -7.28
N ARG A 159 -8.34 17.79 -8.23
CA ARG A 159 -8.38 16.47 -8.86
C ARG A 159 -7.21 16.36 -9.83
N VAL A 160 -6.46 15.27 -9.72
CA VAL A 160 -5.29 15.03 -10.57
C VAL A 160 -5.59 14.08 -11.72
N GLY A 161 -6.76 13.44 -11.75
CA GLY A 161 -7.22 12.61 -12.87
C GLY A 161 -6.22 11.49 -13.19
N ALA A 162 -5.73 11.46 -14.44
CA ALA A 162 -4.67 10.55 -14.86
C ALA A 162 -3.35 10.82 -14.11
N LEU A 163 -2.48 9.81 -14.02
CA LEU A 163 -1.17 9.96 -13.36
C LEU A 163 -0.43 11.22 -13.82
N THR A 164 0.01 12.03 -12.86
CA THR A 164 0.79 13.25 -13.13
C THR A 164 2.13 12.89 -13.78
N ASN A 165 2.79 13.84 -14.44
CA ASN A 165 4.11 13.59 -15.01
C ASN A 165 5.15 13.21 -13.95
N GLU A 166 5.00 13.72 -12.72
CA GLU A 166 5.81 13.36 -11.57
C GLU A 166 5.53 11.91 -11.13
N GLU A 167 4.27 11.52 -11.00
CA GLU A 167 3.89 10.14 -10.66
C GLU A 167 4.33 9.15 -11.72
N LYS A 168 4.12 9.48 -13.00
CA LYS A 168 4.63 8.66 -14.11
C LYS A 168 6.16 8.59 -14.09
N ARG A 169 6.86 9.66 -13.69
CA ARG A 169 8.32 9.64 -13.55
C ARG A 169 8.75 8.78 -12.37
N HIS A 170 8.03 8.84 -11.24
CA HIS A 170 8.28 8.01 -10.08
C HIS A 170 8.09 6.52 -10.41
N LEU A 171 7.00 6.17 -11.10
CA LEU A 171 6.71 4.80 -11.57
C LEU A 171 7.70 4.31 -12.63
N ARG A 172 8.15 5.19 -13.54
CA ARG A 172 9.19 4.87 -14.54
C ARG A 172 10.60 4.81 -13.94
N GLY A 173 10.86 5.60 -12.90
CA GLY A 173 12.11 5.71 -12.16
C GLY A 173 12.42 4.51 -11.26
N GLY A 174 11.53 3.52 -11.21
CA GLY A 174 11.82 2.17 -10.68
C GLY A 174 13.01 1.48 -11.35
N SER A 175 13.53 2.02 -12.45
CA SER A 175 14.90 1.75 -12.93
C SER A 175 15.95 2.48 -12.07
N LYS A 176 16.21 1.93 -10.88
CA LYS A 176 17.45 1.99 -10.06
C LYS A 176 18.11 3.32 -9.66
N GLU A 177 17.85 4.48 -10.27
CA GLU A 177 18.67 5.69 -10.03
C GLU A 177 17.93 6.89 -9.40
N HIS A 178 16.59 6.95 -9.45
CA HIS A 178 15.85 8.14 -9.01
C HIS A 178 15.22 8.06 -7.61
N LEU A 179 15.29 6.92 -6.94
CA LEU A 179 14.71 6.71 -5.61
C LEU A 179 15.61 7.19 -4.45
N CYS A 180 16.83 7.68 -4.74
CA CYS A 180 17.77 8.20 -3.75
C CYS A 180 17.72 9.73 -3.54
N LEU A 181 16.88 10.48 -4.27
CA LEU A 181 16.88 11.95 -4.19
C LEU A 181 15.86 12.55 -3.22
N ILE A 182 15.17 11.74 -2.42
CA ILE A 182 14.26 12.21 -1.37
C ILE A 182 14.87 11.90 0.01
N VAL A 183 16.07 12.42 0.26
CA VAL A 183 16.58 12.66 1.61
C VAL A 183 17.11 14.09 1.61
N PRO A 184 16.35 15.08 2.11
CA PRO A 184 16.90 16.41 2.31
C PRO A 184 17.78 16.38 3.58
N GLY A 185 19.09 16.46 3.37
CA GLY A 185 20.00 16.95 4.41
C GLY A 185 21.00 15.95 4.93
N THR A 186 22.17 15.91 4.30
CA THR A 186 23.43 16.07 5.03
C THR A 186 24.45 16.68 4.06
N ARG A 187 24.83 17.93 4.33
CA ARG A 187 25.88 18.64 3.61
C ARG A 187 27.19 17.87 3.78
N LEU A 188 27.79 17.42 2.69
CA LEU A 188 29.23 17.20 2.65
C LEU A 188 29.89 18.58 2.67
N VAL A 189 30.43 18.95 3.83
CA VAL A 189 31.43 20.01 3.93
C VAL A 189 32.70 19.46 3.25
N ARG A 190 33.26 20.29 2.36
CA ARG A 190 34.50 20.04 1.61
C ARG A 190 35.70 19.83 2.52
#